data_AF-A0A5K0Z0Z9-F1
#
_entry.id   AF-A0A5K0Z0Z9-F1
#
_cell.length_a   1.000
_cell.length_b   1.000
_cell.length_c   1.000
_cell.angle_alpha   90.00
_cell.angle_beta   90.00
_cell.angle_gamma   90.00
#
_symmetry.space_group_name_H-M   'P 1'
#
loop_
_entity.id
_entity.type
_entity.pdbx_description
1 polymer ?
#
loop_
_entity_poly.entity_id
_entity_poly.type
_entity_poly.pdbx_seq_one_letter_code
_entity_poly.pdbx_strand_id
1 'polypeptide(L)'
;MLHEGLRPDCLICSTLLNACAYLSALEQGKQVDTHIVKLGFDLDVFYGNALVNMYVKCGCVEDANLAFLEIPLRGIVSWSSMITGLAQHGQQ
;
A
#
# COMPACT_ATOMS: atom_id res chain seq x y z
N MET A 1 6.29 -5.69 29.97
CA MET A 1 7.47 -5.34 29.14
C MET A 1 6.96 -4.93 27.78
N LEU A 2 6.89 -3.63 27.53
CA LEU A 2 6.70 -2.96 26.22
C LEU A 2 6.85 -1.47 26.54
N HIS A 3 8.09 -1.02 26.68
CA HIS A 3 8.41 0.37 26.99
C HIS A 3 9.56 0.82 26.11
N GLU A 4 9.33 0.81 24.80
CA GLU A 4 10.07 1.58 23.82
C GLU A 4 9.14 1.73 22.61
N GLY A 5 8.51 2.89 22.51
CA GLY A 5 7.63 3.24 21.41
C GLY A 5 8.43 3.28 20.12
N LEU A 6 8.41 2.19 19.37
CA LEU A 6 8.75 2.20 17.95
C LEU A 6 7.74 3.14 17.29
N ARG A 7 8.14 4.39 17.03
CA ARG A 7 7.50 5.21 16.00
C ARG A 7 7.44 4.33 14.75
N PRO A 8 6.24 4.10 14.17
CA PRO A 8 6.16 3.33 12.94
C PRO A 8 7.02 4.04 11.90
N ASP A 9 8.12 3.41 11.51
CA ASP A 9 8.96 3.90 10.43
C ASP A 9 8.27 3.54 9.10
N CYS A 10 8.60 4.24 8.01
CA CYS A 10 8.05 3.94 6.68
C CYS A 10 8.29 2.46 6.28
N LEU A 11 9.35 1.86 6.81
CA LEU A 11 9.66 0.44 6.66
C LEU A 11 8.61 -0.48 7.32
N ILE A 12 8.14 -0.15 8.53
CA ILE A 12 7.13 -0.95 9.24
C ILE A 12 5.80 -0.89 8.50
N CYS A 13 5.44 0.32 8.03
CA CYS A 13 4.24 0.57 7.24
C CYS A 13 4.23 -0.28 5.95
N SER A 14 5.34 -0.24 5.21
CA SER A 14 5.53 -1.03 3.99
C SER A 14 5.48 -2.54 4.25
N THR A 15 6.07 -2.99 5.36
CA THR A 15 6.07 -4.41 5.74
C THR A 15 4.66 -4.91 6.05
N LEU A 16 3.87 -4.14 6.81
CA LEU A 16 2.49 -4.49 7.14
C LEU A 16 1.59 -4.54 5.90
N LEU A 17 1.69 -3.54 5.02
CA LEU A 17 0.92 -3.50 3.77
C LEU A 17 1.29 -4.69 2.87
N ASN A 18 2.59 -5.01 2.75
CA ASN A 18 3.02 -6.14 1.95
C ASN A 18 2.55 -7.49 2.53
N ALA A 19 2.54 -7.64 3.86
CA ALA A 19 1.96 -8.82 4.51
C ALA A 19 0.46 -8.97 4.20
N CYS A 20 -0.29 -7.86 4.25
CA CYS A 20 -1.70 -7.85 3.85
C CYS A 20 -1.86 -8.23 2.36
N ALA A 21 -0.98 -7.74 1.50
CA ALA A 21 -0.95 -8.06 0.08
C ALA A 21 -0.71 -9.56 -0.18
N TYR A 22 0.23 -10.18 0.55
CA TYR A 22 0.51 -11.62 0.42
C TYR A 22 -0.62 -12.50 0.92
N LEU A 23 -1.36 -12.05 1.93
CA LEU A 23 -2.48 -12.77 2.53
C LEU A 23 -3.82 -12.45 1.85
N SER A 24 -3.84 -11.55 0.85
CA SER A 24 -5.05 -10.95 0.27
C SER A 24 -6.03 -10.44 1.36
N ALA A 25 -5.47 -9.89 2.43
CA ALA A 25 -6.17 -9.47 3.64
C ALA A 25 -6.62 -8.01 3.53
N LEU A 26 -7.64 -7.75 2.71
CA LEU A 26 -8.09 -6.40 2.35
C LEU A 26 -8.52 -5.56 3.57
N GLU A 27 -9.33 -6.10 4.46
CA GLU A 27 -9.85 -5.34 5.61
C GLU A 27 -8.73 -4.90 6.55
N GLN A 28 -7.77 -5.79 6.82
CA GLN A 28 -6.58 -5.51 7.61
C GLN A 28 -5.70 -4.49 6.90
N GLY A 29 -5.55 -4.60 5.57
CA GLY A 29 -4.87 -3.62 4.75
C GLY A 29 -5.45 -2.21 4.89
N LYS A 30 -6.79 -2.07 4.82
CA LYS A 30 -7.49 -0.78 5.02
C LYS A 30 -7.31 -0.21 6.43
N GLN A 31 -7.28 -1.08 7.45
CA GLN A 31 -7.00 -0.65 8.83
C GLN A 31 -5.57 -0.14 9.00
N VAL A 32 -4.60 -0.85 8.42
CA VAL A 32 -3.19 -0.44 8.39
C VAL A 32 -3.04 0.90 7.67
N ASP A 33 -3.62 1.03 6.48
CA ASP A 33 -3.65 2.26 5.69
C ASP A 33 -4.16 3.46 6.49
N THR A 34 -5.34 3.32 7.10
CA THR A 34 -5.94 4.35 7.97
C THR A 34 -5.02 4.72 9.14
N HIS A 35 -4.30 3.76 9.72
CA HIS A 35 -3.38 4.00 10.82
C HIS A 35 -2.13 4.78 10.35
N ILE A 36 -1.60 4.45 9.17
CA ILE A 36 -0.43 5.13 8.59
C ILE A 36 -0.75 6.58 8.26
N VAL A 37 -1.92 6.85 7.67
CA VAL A 37 -2.39 8.22 7.39
C VAL A 37 -2.52 9.04 8.68
N LYS A 38 -3.06 8.46 9.75
CA LYS A 38 -3.17 9.14 11.06
C LYS A 38 -1.82 9.49 11.69
N LEU A 39 -0.75 8.81 11.28
CA LEU A 39 0.60 9.07 11.74
C LEU A 39 1.35 10.08 10.85
N GLY A 40 0.78 10.48 9.72
CA GLY A 40 1.34 11.47 8.80
C GLY A 40 2.44 10.94 7.88
N PHE A 41 2.42 9.64 7.56
CA PHE A 41 3.35 9.01 6.61
C PHE A 41 2.77 8.85 5.20
N ASP A 42 1.64 9.48 4.92
CA ASP A 42 0.87 9.37 3.68
C ASP A 42 1.56 9.96 2.45
N LEU A 43 2.54 10.86 2.66
CA LEU A 43 3.29 11.50 1.57
C LEU A 43 4.52 10.72 1.12
N ASP A 44 4.83 9.58 1.75
CA ASP A 44 6.01 8.78 1.44
C ASP A 44 5.77 7.90 0.19
N VAL A 45 6.69 7.98 -0.78
CA VAL A 45 6.59 7.25 -2.05
C VAL A 45 6.67 5.72 -1.85
N PHE A 46 7.41 5.25 -0.84
CA PHE A 46 7.47 3.82 -0.52
C PHE A 46 6.16 3.32 0.06
N TYR A 47 5.53 4.10 0.95
CA TYR A 47 4.18 3.82 1.45
C TYR A 47 3.18 3.74 0.30
N GLY A 48 3.15 4.75 -0.57
CA GLY A 48 2.22 4.77 -1.71
C GLY A 48 2.39 3.57 -2.64
N ASN A 49 3.64 3.18 -2.94
CA ASN A 49 3.91 1.97 -3.74
C ASN A 49 3.45 0.68 -3.03
N ALA A 50 3.70 0.56 -1.73
CA ALA A 50 3.26 -0.59 -0.94
C ALA A 50 1.73 -0.69 -0.87
N LEU A 51 1.04 0.45 -0.79
CA LEU A 51 -0.41 0.54 -0.76
C LEU A 51 -1.04 0.14 -2.09
N VAL A 52 -0.51 0.64 -3.21
CA VAL A 52 -0.92 0.21 -4.57
C VAL A 52 -0.77 -1.31 -4.71
N ASN A 53 0.39 -1.86 -4.34
CA ASN A 53 0.62 -3.31 -4.40
C ASN A 53 -0.34 -4.11 -3.51
N MET A 54 -0.70 -3.59 -2.33
CA MET A 54 -1.68 -4.22 -1.44
C MET A 54 -3.06 -4.28 -2.07
N TYR A 55 -3.57 -3.16 -2.56
CA TYR A 55 -4.89 -3.12 -3.20
C TYR A 55 -4.96 -3.96 -4.48
N VAL A 56 -3.91 -3.94 -5.30
CA VAL A 56 -3.78 -4.81 -6.47
C VAL A 56 -3.89 -6.28 -6.08
N LYS A 57 -3.08 -6.77 -5.12
CA LYS A 57 -3.11 -8.19 -4.73
C LYS A 57 -4.40 -8.62 -4.01
N CYS A 58 -5.15 -7.68 -3.48
CA CYS A 58 -6.48 -7.90 -2.94
C CYS A 58 -7.59 -7.85 -4.00
N GLY A 59 -7.26 -7.55 -5.27
CA GLY A 59 -8.21 -7.44 -6.37
C GLY A 59 -9.03 -6.16 -6.39
N CYS A 60 -8.65 -5.14 -5.60
CA CYS A 60 -9.32 -3.84 -5.55
C CYS A 60 -8.58 -2.84 -6.44
N VAL A 61 -8.71 -2.99 -7.75
CA VAL A 61 -7.95 -2.20 -8.73
C VAL A 61 -8.34 -0.72 -8.71
N GLU A 62 -9.60 -0.41 -8.43
CA GLU A 62 -10.09 0.96 -8.30
C GLU A 62 -9.43 1.68 -7.11
N ASP A 63 -9.37 1.01 -5.95
CA ASP A 63 -8.68 1.52 -4.75
C ASP A 63 -7.17 1.65 -5.00
N ALA A 64 -6.56 0.71 -5.75
CA ALA A 64 -5.16 0.81 -6.18
C ALA A 64 -4.92 2.01 -7.10
N ASN A 65 -5.85 2.32 -8.00
CA ASN A 65 -5.75 3.49 -8.88
C ASN A 65 -5.80 4.80 -8.09
N LEU A 66 -6.69 4.89 -7.10
CA LEU A 66 -6.77 6.05 -6.21
C LEU A 66 -5.45 6.25 -5.45
N ALA A 67 -4.94 5.20 -4.82
CA ALA A 67 -3.64 5.23 -4.12
C ALA A 67 -2.48 5.64 -5.05
N PHE A 68 -2.49 5.16 -6.31
CA PHE A 68 -1.47 5.52 -7.30
C PHE A 68 -1.50 7.01 -7.69
N LEU A 69 -2.69 7.60 -7.77
CA LEU A 69 -2.87 9.01 -8.08
C LEU A 69 -2.37 9.92 -6.95
N GLU A 70 -2.43 9.44 -5.70
CA GLU A 70 -1.95 10.15 -4.51
C GLU A 70 -0.42 10.15 -4.36
N ILE A 71 0.32 9.28 -5.08
CA ILE A 71 1.79 9.26 -5.04
C ILE A 71 2.35 10.57 -5.64
N PRO A 72 3.09 11.39 -4.86
CA PRO A 72 3.56 12.70 -5.34
C PRO A 72 4.54 12.62 -6.51
N LEU A 73 5.45 11.63 -6.47
CA LEU A 73 6.44 11.36 -7.52
C LEU A 73 6.35 9.89 -7.95
N ARG A 74 5.59 9.64 -9.01
CA ARG A 74 5.44 8.30 -9.59
C ARG A 74 6.69 7.90 -10.36
N GLY A 75 7.33 6.81 -9.93
CA GLY A 75 8.52 6.24 -10.55
C GLY A 75 8.23 4.93 -11.28
N ILE A 76 9.30 4.26 -11.72
CA ILE A 76 9.23 2.95 -12.38
C ILE A 76 8.47 1.93 -11.53
N VAL A 77 8.70 1.93 -10.21
CA VAL A 77 8.04 1.00 -9.28
C VAL A 77 6.52 1.23 -9.27
N SER A 78 6.08 2.47 -9.10
CA SER A 78 4.65 2.84 -9.07
C SER A 78 3.93 2.37 -10.35
N TRP A 79 4.51 2.67 -11.51
CA TRP A 79 3.96 2.27 -12.80
C TRP A 79 3.96 0.76 -13.01
N SER A 80 5.04 0.07 -12.62
CA SER A 80 5.16 -1.38 -12.75
C SER A 80 4.11 -2.11 -11.92
N SER A 81 3.89 -1.67 -10.66
CA SER A 81 2.85 -2.22 -9.79
C SER A 81 1.46 -2.02 -10.39
N MET A 82 1.17 -0.84 -10.91
CA MET A 82 -0.13 -0.53 -11.49
C MET A 82 -0.41 -1.32 -12.78
N ILE A 83 0.55 -1.38 -13.70
CA ILE A 83 0.43 -2.15 -14.94
C ILE A 83 0.27 -3.64 -14.63
N THR A 84 1.05 -4.17 -13.69
CA THR A 84 0.95 -5.58 -13.28
C THR A 84 -0.44 -5.87 -12.72
N GLY A 85 -0.98 -5.00 -11.87
CA GLY A 85 -2.32 -5.16 -11.33
C GLY A 85 -3.40 -5.11 -12.38
N LEU A 86 -3.34 -4.13 -13.29
CA LEU A 86 -4.28 -4.03 -14.41
C LEU A 86 -4.20 -5.26 -15.33
N ALA A 87 -3.01 -5.80 -15.59
CA ALA A 87 -2.86 -7.00 -16.41
C ALA A 87 -3.43 -8.26 -15.73
N GLN A 88 -3.29 -8.37 -14.40
CA GLN A 88 -3.79 -9.51 -13.61
C GLN A 88 -5.31 -9.50 -13.45
N HIS A 89 -5.93 -8.31 -13.44
CA HIS A 89 -7.36 -8.15 -13.14
C HIS A 89 -8.19 -7.64 -14.33
N GLY A 90 -7.56 -7.15 -15.40
CA GLY A 90 -8.21 -6.60 -16.60
C GLY A 90 -8.53 -7.63 -17.68
N GLN A 91 -8.29 -8.93 -17.44
CA GLN A 91 -8.84 -10.00 -18.27
C GLN A 91 -10.21 -10.40 -17.72
N GLN A 92 -11.25 -9.66 -18.08
CA GLN A 92 -12.66 -10.07 -17.93
C GLN A 92 -13.41 -9.83 -19.23
#